data_AF-A0A7W8QET7-F1
#
_entry.id   AF-A0A7W8QET7-F1
#
_cell.length_a   1.000
_cell.length_b   1.000
_cell.length_c   1.000
_cell.angle_alpha   90.00
_cell.angle_beta   90.00
_cell.angle_gamma   90.00
#
_symmetry.space_group_name_H-M   'P 1'
#
loop_
_entity.id
_entity.type
_entity.pdbx_description
1 polymer ?
#
loop_
_entity_poly.entity_id
_entity_poly.type
_entity_poly.pdbx_seq_one_letter_code
_entity_poly.pdbx_strand_id
1 'polypeptide(L)'
;MPNNKNHQSLLTPSAAAHCKALLLPMPRKQASDLVLRARIALERLRNGERDRPLINVALQVTIITSFITRAGHGKLDIEFLENVKRGLEDIIVEADNSGRWSVPRELIDDLTAVINEYDRQICVTRMEIIVRASNYLDKLCSDSDLRPLRGGDRQAVR
;
A
#
# COMPACT_ATOMS: atom_id res chain seq x y z
N MET A 1 -37.33 -40.96 -15.41
CA MET A 1 -36.97 -39.65 -14.84
C MET A 1 -35.65 -39.77 -14.11
N PRO A 2 -34.53 -39.27 -14.67
CA PRO A 2 -33.38 -38.91 -13.85
C PRO A 2 -33.03 -37.42 -13.97
N ASN A 3 -32.77 -36.87 -12.80
CA ASN A 3 -32.43 -35.51 -12.44
C ASN A 3 -30.95 -35.21 -12.79
N ASN A 4 -30.66 -34.17 -13.59
CA ASN A 4 -29.29 -33.72 -13.80
C ASN A 4 -28.99 -32.48 -12.95
N LYS A 5 -28.20 -32.69 -11.90
CA LYS A 5 -27.65 -31.65 -11.03
C LYS A 5 -26.49 -30.98 -11.76
N ASN A 6 -26.73 -29.83 -12.38
CA ASN A 6 -25.68 -28.99 -12.94
C ASN A 6 -24.86 -28.38 -11.80
N HIS A 7 -23.75 -29.04 -11.47
CA HIS A 7 -22.68 -28.42 -10.70
C HIS A 7 -22.01 -27.34 -11.56
N GLN A 8 -22.30 -26.07 -11.24
CA GLN A 8 -21.58 -24.93 -11.77
C GLN A 8 -20.10 -25.06 -11.38
N SER A 9 -19.27 -25.44 -12.35
CA SER A 9 -17.82 -25.34 -12.23
C SER A 9 -17.44 -23.85 -12.25
N LEU A 10 -16.95 -23.38 -11.11
CA LEU A 10 -16.33 -22.06 -10.97
C LEU A 10 -15.08 -22.06 -11.85
N LEU A 11 -15.23 -21.53 -13.08
CA LEU A 11 -14.15 -21.38 -14.05
C LEU A 11 -13.03 -20.55 -13.43
N THR A 12 -11.95 -21.23 -13.07
CA THR A 12 -10.69 -20.59 -12.72
C THR A 12 -10.13 -19.97 -14.01
N PRO A 13 -9.75 -18.68 -14.01
CA PRO A 13 -9.28 -18.03 -15.22
C PRO A 13 -7.96 -18.65 -15.69
N SER A 14 -7.88 -18.94 -16.99
CA SER A 14 -6.68 -19.46 -17.67
C SER A 14 -5.49 -18.50 -17.51
N ALA A 15 -4.26 -19.03 -17.54
CA ALA A 15 -3.03 -18.25 -17.52
C ALA A 15 -3.01 -17.13 -18.59
N ALA A 16 -3.58 -17.38 -19.78
CA ALA A 16 -3.69 -16.35 -20.83
C ALA A 16 -4.68 -15.22 -20.47
N ALA A 17 -5.76 -15.53 -19.75
CA ALA A 17 -6.67 -14.53 -19.21
C ALA A 17 -6.02 -13.73 -18.07
N HIS A 18 -5.19 -14.39 -17.26
CA HIS A 18 -4.38 -13.75 -16.22
C HIS A 18 -3.36 -12.78 -16.82
N CYS A 19 -2.65 -13.16 -17.89
CA CYS A 19 -1.73 -12.27 -18.62
C CYS A 19 -2.43 -11.04 -19.21
N LYS A 20 -3.64 -11.18 -19.75
CA LYS A 20 -4.41 -10.04 -20.29
C LYS A 20 -4.95 -9.13 -19.20
N ALA A 21 -5.35 -9.68 -18.05
CA ALA A 21 -5.80 -8.89 -16.91
C ALA A 21 -4.71 -7.95 -16.37
N LEU A 22 -3.43 -8.33 -16.47
CA LEU A 22 -2.30 -7.48 -16.09
C LEU A 22 -2.18 -6.20 -16.94
N LEU A 23 -2.70 -6.22 -18.17
CA LEU A 23 -2.69 -5.07 -19.08
C LEU A 23 -3.80 -4.06 -18.79
N LEU A 24 -4.78 -4.42 -17.97
CA LEU A 24 -5.89 -3.56 -17.57
C LEU A 24 -5.59 -2.89 -16.21
N PRO A 25 -6.22 -1.74 -15.93
CA PRO A 25 -6.21 -1.17 -14.58
C PRO A 25 -6.83 -2.13 -13.55
N MET A 26 -6.48 -1.90 -12.28
CA MET A 26 -7.03 -2.66 -11.16
C MET A 26 -8.57 -2.60 -11.14
N PRO A 27 -9.27 -3.72 -10.83
CA PRO A 27 -10.71 -3.69 -10.62
C PRO A 27 -11.09 -2.62 -9.59
N ARG A 28 -12.07 -1.78 -9.92
CA ARG A 28 -12.44 -0.58 -9.15
C ARG A 28 -12.63 -0.85 -7.65
N LYS A 29 -13.27 -1.97 -7.29
CA LYS A 29 -13.49 -2.34 -5.89
C LYS A 29 -12.16 -2.51 -5.13
N GLN A 30 -11.21 -3.24 -5.72
CA GLN A 30 -9.90 -3.47 -5.11
C GLN A 30 -9.11 -2.17 -4.99
N ALA A 31 -9.15 -1.34 -6.04
CA ALA A 31 -8.53 -0.01 -6.02
C ALA A 31 -9.11 0.85 -4.89
N SER A 32 -10.43 0.93 -4.77
CA SER A 32 -11.11 1.66 -3.70
C SER A 32 -10.77 1.13 -2.31
N ASP A 33 -10.66 -0.19 -2.11
CA ASP A 33 -10.31 -0.78 -0.83
C ASP A 33 -8.87 -0.44 -0.40
N LEU A 34 -7.93 -0.37 -1.36
CA LEU A 34 -6.54 0.04 -1.09
C LEU A 34 -6.45 1.53 -0.79
N VAL A 35 -7.12 2.36 -1.58
CA VAL A 35 -7.16 3.82 -1.37
C VAL A 35 -7.81 4.14 -0.03
N LEU A 36 -8.91 3.48 0.32
CA LEU A 36 -9.61 3.70 1.59
C LEU A 36 -8.69 3.43 2.79
N ARG A 37 -7.89 2.35 2.75
CA ARG A 37 -6.91 2.05 3.80
C ARG A 37 -5.88 3.17 3.96
N ALA A 38 -5.34 3.69 2.86
CA ALA A 38 -4.39 4.80 2.88
C ALA A 38 -5.02 6.08 3.46
N ARG A 39 -6.26 6.40 3.04
CA ARG A 39 -7.02 7.56 3.53
C ARG A 39 -7.30 7.46 5.03
N ILE A 40 -7.72 6.30 5.53
CA ILE A 40 -7.95 6.07 6.96
C ILE A 40 -6.65 6.27 7.76
N ALA A 41 -5.52 5.76 7.26
CA ALA A 41 -4.24 5.96 7.92
C ALA A 41 -3.88 7.46 8.02
N LEU A 42 -4.09 8.23 6.94
CA LEU A 42 -3.86 9.68 6.95
C LEU A 42 -4.75 10.40 7.96
N GLU A 43 -6.05 10.09 8.00
CA GLU A 43 -6.97 10.74 8.93
C GLU A 43 -6.64 10.42 10.39
N ARG A 44 -6.21 9.18 10.68
CA ARG A 44 -5.74 8.83 12.02
C ARG A 44 -4.45 9.59 12.39
N LEU A 45 -3.49 9.73 11.46
CA LEU A 45 -2.30 10.56 11.66
C LEU A 45 -2.65 12.04 11.92
N ARG A 46 -3.62 12.59 11.19
CA ARG A 46 -4.14 13.96 11.37
C ARG A 46 -4.78 14.16 12.74
N ASN A 47 -5.47 13.14 13.24
CA ASN A 47 -6.06 13.13 14.57
C ASN A 47 -5.04 12.91 15.70
N GLY A 48 -3.75 12.83 15.37
CA GLY A 48 -2.67 12.70 16.35
C GLY A 48 -2.39 11.26 16.80
N GLU A 49 -3.04 10.26 16.20
CA GLU A 49 -2.66 8.87 16.41
C GLU A 49 -1.32 8.60 15.74
N ARG A 50 -0.38 8.02 16.47
CA ARG A 50 0.95 7.70 15.96
C ARG A 50 1.38 6.37 16.54
N ASP A 51 1.38 5.35 15.70
CA ASP A 51 1.86 4.01 16.05
C ASP A 51 2.65 3.42 14.86
N ARG A 52 3.44 2.37 15.14
CA ARG A 52 4.25 1.70 14.11
C ARG A 52 3.41 1.23 12.92
N PRO A 53 2.25 0.56 13.12
CA PRO A 53 1.40 0.15 12.00
C PRO A 53 0.96 1.29 11.08
N LEU A 54 0.53 2.44 11.61
CA LEU A 54 0.13 3.59 10.81
C LEU A 54 1.29 4.13 9.98
N ILE A 55 2.46 4.34 10.60
CA ILE A 55 3.64 4.88 9.92
C ILE A 55 4.12 3.91 8.85
N ASN A 56 4.10 2.61 9.11
CA ASN A 56 4.42 1.59 8.12
C ASN A 56 3.48 1.63 6.91
N VAL A 57 2.16 1.81 7.12
CA VAL A 57 1.21 1.95 6.00
C VAL A 57 1.54 3.19 5.17
N ALA A 58 1.83 4.33 5.81
CA ALA A 58 2.23 5.55 5.12
C ALA A 58 3.53 5.38 4.32
N LEU A 59 4.52 4.67 4.88
CA LEU A 59 5.78 4.36 4.22
C LEU A 59 5.59 3.44 3.01
N GLN A 60 4.79 2.38 3.15
CA GLN A 60 4.47 1.46 2.05
C GLN A 60 3.78 2.18 0.89
N VAL A 61 2.80 3.05 1.20
CA VAL A 61 2.12 3.88 0.19
C VAL A 61 3.13 4.79 -0.52
N THR A 62 4.04 5.41 0.23
CA THR A 62 5.07 6.30 -0.32
C THR A 62 6.04 5.54 -1.23
N ILE A 63 6.49 4.34 -0.82
CA ILE A 63 7.36 3.48 -1.63
C ILE A 63 6.68 3.07 -2.94
N ILE A 64 5.43 2.60 -2.87
CA ILE A 64 4.67 2.19 -4.05
C ILE A 64 4.48 3.39 -5.00
N THR A 65 4.10 4.55 -4.45
CA THR A 65 3.91 5.78 -5.22
C THR A 65 5.21 6.18 -5.93
N SER A 66 6.33 6.13 -5.22
CA SER A 66 7.66 6.43 -5.77
C SER A 66 8.07 5.47 -6.89
N PHE A 67 7.80 4.17 -6.72
CA PHE A 67 8.07 3.17 -7.74
C PHE A 67 7.26 3.42 -9.01
N ILE A 68 5.96 3.65 -8.88
CA ILE A 68 5.05 3.92 -10.00
C ILE A 68 5.44 5.23 -10.70
N THR A 69 5.81 6.26 -9.93
CA THR A 69 6.32 7.53 -10.46
C THR A 69 7.58 7.34 -11.30
N ARG A 70 8.56 6.57 -10.80
CA ARG A 70 9.79 6.22 -11.54
C ARG A 70 9.53 5.44 -12.82
N ALA A 71 8.45 4.65 -12.85
CA ALA A 71 8.01 3.95 -14.05
C ALA A 71 7.33 4.89 -15.08
N GLY A 72 7.26 6.20 -14.83
CA GLY A 72 6.71 7.21 -15.74
C GLY A 72 5.20 7.45 -15.56
N HIS A 73 4.61 6.94 -14.48
CA HIS A 73 3.17 7.04 -14.22
C HIS A 73 2.81 8.05 -13.12
N GLY A 74 3.78 8.84 -12.66
CA GLY A 74 3.62 9.83 -11.60
C GLY A 74 3.56 11.25 -12.10
N LYS A 75 2.96 12.13 -11.27
CA LYS A 75 2.95 13.59 -11.48
C LYS A 75 3.74 14.35 -10.41
N LEU A 76 4.01 13.70 -9.27
CA LEU A 76 4.86 14.26 -8.24
C LEU A 76 6.32 14.12 -8.63
N ASP A 77 7.11 15.08 -8.16
CA ASP A 77 8.56 15.03 -8.27
C ASP A 77 9.14 13.86 -7.45
N ILE A 78 10.19 13.22 -7.98
CA ILE A 78 10.83 12.07 -7.35
C ILE A 78 11.61 12.50 -6.12
N GLU A 79 12.26 13.68 -6.12
CA GLU A 79 12.98 14.16 -4.94
C GLU A 79 12.01 14.46 -3.80
N PHE A 80 10.86 15.08 -4.10
CA PHE A 80 9.77 15.23 -3.13
C PHE A 80 9.39 13.90 -2.48
N LEU A 81 9.16 12.85 -3.28
CA LEU A 81 8.76 11.54 -2.77
C LEU A 81 9.85 10.89 -1.90
N GLU A 82 11.13 11.02 -2.26
CA GLU A 82 12.23 10.52 -1.44
C GLU A 82 12.42 11.30 -0.15
N ASN A 83 12.15 12.61 -0.14
CA ASN A 83 12.16 13.41 1.08
C ASN A 83 11.07 12.96 2.06
N VAL A 84 9.85 12.71 1.57
CA VAL A 84 8.75 12.19 2.40
C VAL A 84 9.09 10.80 2.93
N LYS A 85 9.63 9.92 2.07
CA LYS A 85 10.05 8.57 2.47
C LYS A 85 11.10 8.62 3.57
N ARG A 86 12.16 9.43 3.41
CA ARG A 86 13.21 9.58 4.41
C ARG A 86 12.66 10.13 5.72
N GLY A 87 11.75 11.11 5.67
CA GLY A 87 11.08 11.62 6.88
C GLY A 87 10.32 10.54 7.66
N LEU A 88 9.69 9.59 6.97
CA LEU A 88 9.03 8.45 7.63
C LEU A 88 10.02 7.44 8.23
N GLU A 89 11.12 7.17 7.52
CA GLU A 89 12.20 6.31 8.00
C GLU A 89 12.88 6.92 9.24
N ASP A 90 13.14 8.22 9.24
CA ASP A 90 13.71 8.96 10.37
C ASP A 90 12.80 8.86 11.60
N ILE A 91 11.48 9.02 11.44
CA ILE A 91 10.50 8.86 12.54
C ILE A 91 10.53 7.45 13.12
N ILE A 92 10.65 6.44 12.25
CA ILE A 92 10.77 5.04 12.65
C ILE A 92 12.02 4.85 13.52
N VAL A 93 13.17 5.35 13.07
CA VAL A 93 14.45 5.24 13.78
C VAL A 93 14.41 6.01 15.10
N GLU A 94 13.90 7.24 15.09
CA GLU A 94 13.75 8.06 16.29
C GLU A 94 12.80 7.42 17.31
N ALA A 95 11.69 6.82 16.86
CA ALA A 95 10.76 6.13 17.74
C ALA A 95 11.38 4.84 18.32
N ASP A 96 12.17 4.11 17.55
CA ASP A 96 12.89 2.92 18.03
C ASP A 96 13.94 3.31 19.08
N ASN A 97 14.60 4.46 18.92
CA ASN A 97 15.61 4.96 19.86
C ASN A 97 15.00 5.61 21.12
N SER A 98 13.91 6.37 20.97
CA SER A 98 13.35 7.21 22.05
C SER A 98 12.08 6.64 22.69
N GLY A 99 11.45 5.63 22.07
CA GLY A 99 10.15 5.10 22.45
C GLY A 99 8.98 6.05 22.18
N ARG A 100 9.21 7.22 21.57
CA ARG A 100 8.18 8.24 21.33
C ARG A 100 7.95 8.44 19.84
N TRP A 101 6.68 8.46 19.47
CA TRP A 101 6.23 8.76 18.11
C TRP A 101 5.96 10.25 17.96
N SER A 102 6.67 10.90 17.05
CA SER A 102 6.43 12.29 16.66
C SER A 102 6.42 12.38 15.14
N VAL A 103 5.33 12.85 14.53
CA VAL A 103 5.28 13.15 13.09
C VAL A 103 5.03 14.65 12.94
N PRO A 104 5.96 15.39 12.32
CA PRO A 104 5.77 16.81 12.04
C PRO A 104 4.50 17.06 11.23
N ARG A 105 3.87 18.22 11.43
CA ARG A 105 2.66 18.60 10.69
C ARG A 105 2.93 18.72 9.18
N GLU A 106 4.11 19.24 8.83
CA GLU A 106 4.57 19.36 7.45
C GLU A 106 4.58 18.00 6.74
N LEU A 107 5.07 16.95 7.41
CA LEU A 107 5.07 15.59 6.85
C LEU A 107 3.65 15.04 6.65
N ILE A 108 2.68 15.42 7.49
CA ILE A 108 1.27 15.04 7.31
C ILE A 108 0.68 15.75 6.06
N ASP A 109 1.04 17.01 5.85
CA ASP A 109 0.61 17.78 4.69
C ASP A 109 1.25 17.19 3.40
N ASP A 110 2.53 16.82 3.44
CA ASP A 110 3.21 16.14 2.34
C ASP A 110 2.61 14.75 2.05
N LEU A 111 2.33 13.95 3.08
CA LEU A 111 1.65 12.66 2.95
C LEU A 111 0.27 12.80 2.28
N THR A 112 -0.40 13.93 2.47
CA THR A 112 -1.67 14.21 1.78
C THR A 112 -1.47 14.26 0.28
N ALA A 113 -0.40 14.92 -0.20
CA ALA A 113 -0.06 14.97 -1.61
C ALA A 113 0.30 13.57 -2.14
N VAL A 114 1.10 12.80 -1.40
CA VAL A 114 1.47 11.42 -1.75
C VAL A 114 0.25 10.51 -1.86
N ILE A 115 -0.69 10.58 -0.91
CA ILE A 115 -1.88 9.72 -0.92
C ILE A 115 -2.85 10.12 -2.04
N ASN A 116 -2.95 11.41 -2.38
CA ASN A 116 -3.70 11.86 -3.56
C ASN A 116 -3.08 11.31 -4.86
N GLU A 117 -1.75 11.31 -4.94
CA GLU A 117 -1.02 10.74 -6.07
C GLU A 117 -1.24 9.23 -6.17
N TYR A 118 -1.11 8.52 -5.05
CA TYR A 118 -1.36 7.08 -4.94
C TYR A 118 -2.77 6.71 -5.41
N ASP A 119 -3.78 7.44 -4.96
CA ASP A 119 -5.18 7.25 -5.35
C ASP A 119 -5.36 7.32 -6.87
N ARG A 120 -4.81 8.38 -7.49
CA ARG A 120 -4.82 8.50 -8.94
C ARG A 120 -4.10 7.31 -9.59
N GLN A 121 -2.88 7.00 -9.15
CA GLN A 121 -2.03 5.98 -9.74
C GLN A 121 -2.68 4.60 -9.71
N ILE A 122 -3.26 4.19 -8.58
CA ILE A 122 -3.93 2.90 -8.42
C ILE A 122 -5.15 2.77 -9.33
N CYS A 123 -5.86 3.86 -9.58
CA CYS A 123 -7.06 3.85 -10.43
C CYS A 123 -6.76 3.80 -11.94
N VAL A 124 -5.62 4.35 -12.38
CA VAL A 124 -5.34 4.55 -13.82
C VAL A 124 -4.18 3.70 -14.35
N THR A 125 -3.32 3.19 -13.48
CA THR A 125 -2.14 2.43 -13.89
C THR A 125 -2.51 0.98 -14.16
N ARG A 126 -1.86 0.37 -15.16
CA ARG A 126 -2.01 -1.06 -15.46
C ARG A 126 -1.59 -1.90 -14.26
N MET A 127 -2.35 -2.96 -14.01
CA MET A 127 -2.13 -3.89 -12.90
C MET A 127 -0.70 -4.45 -12.87
N GLU A 128 -0.09 -4.68 -14.02
CA GLU A 128 1.30 -5.14 -14.11
C GLU A 128 2.29 -4.26 -13.33
N ILE A 129 2.16 -2.93 -13.46
CA ILE A 129 3.06 -1.99 -12.78
C ILE A 129 2.81 -2.00 -11.28
N ILE A 130 1.55 -2.13 -10.86
CA ILE A 130 1.19 -2.22 -9.44
C ILE A 130 1.77 -3.51 -8.83
N VAL A 131 1.66 -4.65 -9.52
CA VAL A 131 2.25 -5.92 -9.09
C VAL A 131 3.77 -5.81 -8.97
N ARG A 132 4.44 -5.16 -9.93
CA ARG A 132 5.89 -4.91 -9.86
C ARG A 132 6.26 -4.05 -8.65
N ALA A 133 5.47 -3.01 -8.35
CA ALA A 133 5.67 -2.15 -7.19
C ALA A 133 5.48 -2.92 -5.87
N SER A 134 4.45 -3.77 -5.77
CA SER A 134 4.23 -4.63 -4.61
C SER A 134 5.35 -5.65 -4.42
N ASN A 135 5.79 -6.32 -5.48
CA ASN A 135 6.92 -7.24 -5.41
C ASN A 135 8.22 -6.54 -5.00
N TYR A 136 8.42 -5.29 -5.43
CA TYR A 136 9.56 -4.48 -4.98
C TYR A 136 9.49 -4.18 -3.49
N LEU A 137 8.30 -3.81 -2.99
CA LEU A 137 8.07 -3.60 -1.56
C LEU A 137 8.32 -4.89 -0.75
N ASP A 138 7.83 -6.04 -1.21
CA ASP A 138 8.04 -7.33 -0.53
C ASP A 138 9.52 -7.70 -0.44
N LYS A 139 10.30 -7.40 -1.49
CA LYS A 139 11.76 -7.58 -1.48
C LYS A 139 12.42 -6.66 -0.46
N LEU A 140 12.03 -5.39 -0.41
CA LEU A 140 12.54 -4.47 0.61
C LEU A 140 12.24 -4.97 2.02
N CYS A 141 11.01 -5.43 2.29
CA CYS A 141 10.64 -6.03 3.58
C CYS A 141 11.36 -7.36 3.89
N SER A 142 11.92 -8.04 2.88
CA SER A 142 12.69 -9.27 3.06
C SER A 142 14.18 -9.00 3.29
N ASP A 143 14.72 -7.97 2.63
CA ASP A 143 16.13 -7.55 2.72
C ASP A 143 16.40 -6.70 3.97
N SER A 144 15.44 -5.86 4.35
CA SER A 144 15.43 -5.17 5.63
C SER A 144 14.60 -5.98 6.61
N ASP A 145 15.09 -6.19 7.82
CA ASP A 145 14.40 -6.93 8.91
C ASP A 145 13.14 -6.16 9.44
N LEU A 146 12.41 -5.47 8.55
CA LEU A 146 11.10 -4.86 8.76
C LEU A 146 10.04 -5.96 8.82
N ARG A 147 9.95 -6.59 9.99
CA ARG A 147 8.99 -7.66 10.31
C ARG A 147 7.57 -7.38 9.77
N PRO A 148 6.87 -8.41 9.27
CA PRO A 148 5.55 -8.26 8.67
C PRO A 148 4.49 -7.89 9.72
N LEU A 149 3.63 -6.93 9.35
CA LEU A 149 2.34 -6.68 9.99
C LEU A 149 1.40 -7.87 9.73
N ARG A 150 1.56 -8.95 10.50
CA ARG A 150 0.48 -9.91 10.74
C ARG A 150 -0.15 -9.60 12.09
N GLY A 151 -1.18 -8.74 12.05
CA GLY A 151 -2.15 -8.65 13.14
C GLY A 151 -3.09 -9.85 13.05
N GLY A 152 -3.14 -10.63 14.12
CA GLY A 152 -4.26 -11.53 14.40
C GLY A 152 -3.86 -12.96 14.74
N ASP A 153 -3.50 -13.19 16.00
CA ASP A 153 -4.06 -14.31 16.77
C ASP A 153 -4.49 -13.79 18.13
N ARG A 154 -5.78 -13.42 18.21
CA ARG A 154 -6.53 -13.36 19.46
C ARG A 154 -7.14 -14.74 19.68
N GLN A 155 -6.52 -15.56 20.51
CA GLN A 155 -7.15 -16.59 21.35
C GLN A 155 -6.25 -16.78 22.56
N ALA A 156 -6.69 -16.93 23.80
CA ALA A 156 -7.91 -16.59 24.50
C ALA A 156 -7.46 -16.48 25.97
N VAL A 157 -7.96 -15.50 26.70
CA VAL A 157 -7.73 -15.38 28.13
C VAL A 157 -8.67 -16.34 28.86
N ARG A 158 -8.08 -17.22 29.67
CA ARG A 158 -8.64 -18.04 30.77
C ARG A 158 -9.58 -19.18 30.41
#